data_AF-A0A2H0V5W2-F1
#
_entry.id   AF-A0A2H0V5W2-F1
#
_cell.length_a   1.000
_cell.length_b   1.000
_cell.length_c   1.000
_cell.angle_alpha   90.00
_cell.angle_beta   90.00
_cell.angle_gamma   90.00
#
_symmetry.space_group_name_H-M   'P 1'
#
loop_
_entity.id
_entity.type
_entity.pdbx_description
1 polymer ?
#
loop_
_entity_poly.entity_id
_entity_poly.type
_entity_poly.pdbx_seq_one_letter_code
_entity_poly.pdbx_strand_id
1 'polypeptide(L)'
;MTPNIFEQFNIEKDFKLADPDHQRQYLELLRKVEIFAADRSFEELNDDIEFMKLVIELLDNIKAWIDEEVTIKQEEDSGREIWDYNKLQQWVESDLGRLGAYDYTLRNFDNDGSNIIYLGDRFDLKRTPITTLPPNLHVIDIFLEDCAQLSKIPSGMSVKRAIVISNCPKLKFIGQINVDGDLHLNNLPDVKFFNDDSTVKGIVYIYSNVPQKITDQLDYMQKTGKIGAIIMRNQH
;
A
#
# COMPACT_ATOMS: atom_id res chain seq x y z
N MET A 1 -16.48 -38.20 16.55
CA MET A 1 -16.55 -36.79 16.13
C MET A 1 -16.10 -36.77 14.68
N THR A 2 -16.95 -36.30 13.77
CA THR A 2 -16.52 -35.95 12.41
C THR A 2 -15.47 -34.85 12.56
N PRO A 3 -14.29 -34.95 11.90
CA PRO A 3 -13.30 -33.89 11.94
C PRO A 3 -13.94 -32.59 11.48
N ASN A 4 -13.67 -31.49 12.18
CA ASN A 4 -14.16 -30.19 11.74
C ASN A 4 -13.54 -29.88 10.37
N ILE A 5 -14.28 -29.23 9.47
CA ILE A 5 -13.83 -28.88 8.11
C ILE A 5 -12.42 -28.24 8.11
N PHE A 6 -12.10 -27.43 9.13
CA PHE A 6 -10.77 -26.80 9.28
C PHE A 6 -9.65 -27.78 9.64
N GLU A 7 -9.94 -28.84 10.39
CA GLU A 7 -8.98 -29.93 10.64
C GLU A 7 -8.71 -30.71 9.35
N GLN A 8 -9.69 -30.81 8.46
CA GLN A 8 -9.55 -31.49 7.17
C GLN A 8 -8.74 -30.67 6.16
N PHE A 9 -8.89 -29.35 6.18
CA PHE A 9 -8.10 -28.42 5.35
C PHE A 9 -6.80 -27.94 6.01
N ASN A 10 -6.50 -28.41 7.22
CA ASN A 10 -5.32 -28.01 8.00
C ASN A 10 -5.20 -26.48 8.20
N ILE A 11 -6.34 -25.81 8.43
CA ILE A 11 -6.41 -24.38 8.72
C ILE A 11 -6.44 -24.21 10.24
N GLU A 12 -5.35 -23.71 10.82
CA GLU A 12 -5.29 -23.35 12.24
C GLU A 12 -6.28 -22.22 12.54
N LYS A 13 -7.11 -22.37 13.57
CA LYS A 13 -8.13 -21.39 13.98
C LYS A 13 -7.59 -20.30 14.90
N ASP A 14 -6.48 -20.60 15.56
CA ASP A 14 -5.77 -19.74 16.48
C ASP A 14 -4.58 -19.05 15.81
N PHE A 15 -4.60 -18.98 14.48
CA PHE A 15 -3.62 -18.22 13.71
C PHE A 15 -3.66 -16.75 14.16
N LYS A 16 -2.49 -16.24 14.56
CA LYS A 16 -2.31 -14.87 15.05
C LYS A 16 -1.44 -14.07 14.11
N LEU A 17 -2.03 -13.04 13.55
CA LEU A 17 -1.38 -11.97 12.83
C LEU A 17 -0.96 -10.88 13.82
N ALA A 18 0.20 -10.29 13.58
CA ALA A 18 0.77 -9.20 14.35
C ALA A 18 -0.02 -7.90 14.15
N ASP A 19 -0.55 -7.69 12.94
CA ASP A 19 -1.40 -6.55 12.61
C ASP A 19 -2.85 -6.79 13.13
N PRO A 20 -3.39 -5.90 13.99
CA PRO A 20 -4.73 -6.06 14.55
C PRO A 20 -5.88 -6.04 13.52
N ASP A 21 -5.71 -5.34 12.40
CA ASP A 21 -6.71 -5.26 11.35
C ASP A 21 -6.63 -6.46 10.41
N HIS A 22 -5.42 -6.97 10.10
CA HIS A 22 -5.28 -8.28 9.47
C HIS A 22 -5.88 -9.39 10.33
N GLN A 23 -5.67 -9.34 11.65
CA GLN A 23 -6.29 -10.28 12.58
C GLN A 23 -7.83 -10.19 12.52
N ARG A 24 -8.40 -8.99 12.44
CA ARG A 24 -9.85 -8.81 12.32
C ARG A 24 -10.37 -9.39 11.00
N GLN A 25 -9.73 -9.07 9.88
CA GLN A 25 -10.11 -9.56 8.55
C GLN A 25 -10.00 -11.08 8.45
N TYR A 26 -8.94 -11.67 9.01
CA TYR A 26 -8.79 -13.12 9.14
C TYR A 26 -9.98 -13.74 9.87
N LEU A 27 -10.36 -13.20 11.04
CA LEU A 27 -11.49 -13.71 11.83
C LEU A 27 -12.83 -13.57 11.09
N GLU A 28 -13.03 -12.51 10.32
CA GLU A 28 -14.23 -12.33 9.51
C GLU A 28 -14.33 -13.35 8.36
N LEU A 29 -13.24 -13.57 7.62
CA LEU A 29 -13.18 -14.58 6.56
C LEU A 29 -13.32 -15.99 7.12
N LEU A 30 -12.65 -16.29 8.23
CA LEU A 30 -12.76 -17.56 8.93
C LEU A 30 -14.22 -17.83 9.33
N ARG A 31 -14.91 -16.83 9.89
CA ARG A 31 -16.33 -16.94 10.24
C ARG A 31 -17.22 -17.17 9.02
N LYS A 32 -16.94 -16.54 7.87
CA LYS A 32 -17.68 -16.81 6.62
C LYS A 32 -17.51 -18.25 6.18
N VAL A 33 -16.28 -18.79 6.22
CA VAL A 33 -16.01 -20.20 5.92
C VAL A 33 -16.75 -21.11 6.89
N GLU A 34 -16.77 -20.79 8.19
CA GLU A 34 -17.50 -21.55 9.22
C GLU A 34 -19.00 -21.60 8.93
N ILE A 35 -19.60 -20.46 8.60
CA ILE A 35 -21.02 -20.37 8.29
C ILE A 35 -21.34 -21.13 6.99
N PHE A 36 -20.48 -21.02 5.98
CA PHE A 36 -20.70 -21.67 4.68
C PHE A 36 -20.60 -23.19 4.77
N ALA A 37 -19.67 -23.69 5.58
CA ALA A 37 -19.45 -25.11 5.80
C ALA A 37 -20.38 -25.73 6.85
N ALA A 38 -21.19 -24.93 7.55
CA ALA A 38 -22.07 -25.41 8.61
C ALA A 38 -23.02 -26.50 8.09
N ASP A 39 -23.08 -27.61 8.82
CA ASP A 39 -23.94 -28.77 8.54
C ASP A 39 -23.72 -29.47 7.18
N ARG A 40 -22.57 -29.25 6.54
CA ARG A 40 -22.21 -29.88 5.26
C ARG A 40 -21.07 -30.88 5.40
N SER A 41 -21.09 -31.93 4.58
CA SER A 41 -20.01 -32.91 4.51
C SER A 41 -18.81 -32.38 3.71
N PHE A 42 -17.64 -32.99 3.89
CA PHE A 42 -16.46 -32.65 3.10
C PHE A 42 -16.70 -32.85 1.61
N GLU A 43 -17.34 -33.95 1.21
CA GLU A 43 -17.66 -34.26 -0.18
C GLU A 43 -18.59 -33.21 -0.79
N GLU A 44 -19.59 -32.75 -0.03
CA GLU A 44 -20.49 -31.68 -0.46
C GLU A 44 -19.78 -30.34 -0.64
N LEU A 45 -18.70 -30.10 0.10
CA LEU A 45 -17.93 -28.85 0.06
C LEU A 45 -16.81 -28.88 -0.98
N ASN A 46 -16.18 -30.04 -1.19
CA ASN A 46 -15.10 -30.24 -2.14
C ASN A 46 -15.56 -30.01 -3.60
N ASP A 47 -16.83 -30.31 -3.88
CA ASP A 47 -17.42 -30.10 -5.21
C ASP A 47 -18.13 -28.73 -5.35
N ASP A 48 -18.16 -27.93 -4.27
CA ASP A 48 -18.79 -26.60 -4.27
C ASP A 48 -17.78 -25.50 -4.64
N ILE A 49 -17.96 -24.97 -5.85
CA ILE A 49 -17.10 -23.92 -6.42
C ILE A 49 -17.09 -22.65 -5.56
N GLU A 50 -18.23 -22.27 -4.95
CA GLU A 50 -18.31 -21.04 -4.15
C GLU A 50 -17.60 -21.23 -2.80
N PHE A 51 -17.68 -22.42 -2.21
CA PHE A 51 -16.86 -22.77 -1.05
C PHE A 51 -15.36 -22.72 -1.39
N MET A 52 -14.96 -23.34 -2.49
CA MET A 52 -13.56 -23.37 -2.93
C MET A 52 -13.01 -21.96 -3.18
N LYS A 53 -13.80 -21.06 -3.78
CA LYS A 53 -13.42 -19.65 -3.94
C LYS A 53 -13.21 -18.95 -2.60
N LEU A 54 -14.10 -19.17 -1.64
CA LEU A 54 -14.00 -18.56 -0.31
C LEU A 54 -12.76 -19.06 0.46
N VAL A 55 -12.42 -20.34 0.32
CA VAL A 55 -11.19 -20.90 0.91
C VAL A 55 -9.95 -20.34 0.22
N ILE A 56 -9.95 -20.21 -1.12
CA ILE A 56 -8.86 -19.57 -1.86
C ILE A 56 -8.68 -18.12 -1.40
N GLU A 57 -9.77 -17.35 -1.25
CA GLU A 57 -9.73 -15.98 -0.75
C GLU A 57 -9.11 -15.90 0.65
N LEU A 58 -9.51 -16.80 1.56
CA LEU A 58 -8.91 -16.87 2.90
C LEU A 58 -7.41 -17.13 2.83
N LEU A 59 -6.98 -18.13 2.04
CA LEU A 59 -5.57 -18.51 1.92
C LEU A 59 -4.72 -17.42 1.24
N ASP A 60 -5.23 -16.77 0.20
CA ASP A 60 -4.54 -15.70 -0.51
C ASP A 60 -4.34 -14.47 0.40
N ASN A 61 -5.33 -14.13 1.22
CA ASN A 61 -5.19 -13.04 2.19
C ASN A 61 -4.23 -13.42 3.31
N ILE A 62 -4.31 -14.63 3.88
CA ILE A 62 -3.34 -15.12 4.87
C ILE A 62 -1.92 -15.03 4.31
N LYS A 63 -1.71 -15.50 3.08
CA LYS A 63 -0.41 -15.43 2.42
C LYS A 63 0.05 -13.97 2.26
N ALA A 64 -0.83 -13.08 1.81
CA ALA A 64 -0.49 -11.68 1.63
C ALA A 64 -0.08 -11.01 2.95
N TRP A 65 -0.83 -11.25 4.03
CA TRP A 65 -0.54 -10.70 5.35
C TRP A 65 0.74 -11.28 5.95
N ILE A 66 1.00 -12.58 5.79
CA ILE A 66 2.27 -13.20 6.21
C ILE A 66 3.43 -12.63 5.40
N ASP A 67 3.30 -12.53 4.08
CA ASP A 67 4.35 -11.97 3.23
C ASP A 67 4.63 -10.50 3.63
N GLU A 68 3.61 -9.74 4.00
CA GLU A 68 3.72 -8.39 4.53
C GLU A 68 4.41 -8.36 5.91
N GLU A 69 3.99 -9.18 6.86
CA GLU A 69 4.64 -9.27 8.17
C GLU A 69 6.09 -9.73 8.08
N VAL A 70 6.39 -10.67 7.17
CA VAL A 70 7.76 -11.11 6.89
C VAL A 70 8.54 -9.99 6.25
N THR A 71 7.93 -9.19 5.36
CA THR A 71 8.58 -8.01 4.78
C THR A 71 8.85 -6.96 5.85
N ILE A 72 7.89 -6.66 6.74
CA ILE A 72 8.04 -5.71 7.86
C ILE A 72 9.09 -6.21 8.84
N LYS A 73 9.04 -7.48 9.26
CA LYS A 73 10.04 -8.08 10.16
C LYS A 73 11.42 -8.15 9.53
N GLN A 74 11.53 -8.39 8.22
CA GLN A 74 12.79 -8.29 7.49
C GLN A 74 13.29 -6.84 7.42
N GLU A 75 12.41 -5.85 7.22
CA GLU A 75 12.73 -4.41 7.26
C GLU A 75 13.12 -3.94 8.69
N GLU A 76 12.60 -4.59 9.75
CA GLU A 76 12.92 -4.32 11.17
C GLU A 76 14.19 -5.01 11.66
N ASP A 77 14.42 -6.30 11.34
CA ASP A 77 15.60 -7.08 11.73
C ASP A 77 16.82 -6.80 10.84
N SER A 78 16.63 -6.33 9.60
CA SER A 78 17.72 -5.80 8.77
C SER A 78 18.03 -4.34 9.09
N GLY A 79 18.04 -3.98 10.38
CA GLY A 79 18.53 -2.70 10.88
C GLY A 79 18.10 -1.51 10.06
N ARG A 80 16.82 -1.08 10.18
CA ARG A 80 16.22 0.15 9.63
C ARG A 80 17.15 0.87 8.66
N GLU A 81 17.03 0.55 7.39
CA GLU A 81 17.89 1.07 6.34
C GLU A 81 18.00 2.61 6.46
N ILE A 82 19.13 3.09 7.00
CA ILE A 82 19.26 4.49 7.39
C ILE A 82 19.40 5.31 6.11
N TRP A 83 18.44 6.18 5.87
CA TRP A 83 18.52 7.16 4.79
C TRP A 83 19.34 8.36 5.25
N ASP A 84 20.63 8.13 5.48
CA ASP A 84 21.57 9.20 5.73
C ASP A 84 21.82 10.04 4.47
N TYR A 85 22.59 11.11 4.61
CA TYR A 85 22.90 11.99 3.50
C TYR A 85 23.59 11.29 2.33
N ASN A 86 24.47 10.32 2.60
CA ASN A 86 25.22 9.60 1.56
C ASN A 86 24.28 8.73 0.73
N LYS A 87 23.38 8.02 1.39
CA LYS A 87 22.39 7.20 0.70
C LYS A 87 21.42 8.07 -0.10
N LEU A 88 20.96 9.19 0.48
CA LEU A 88 20.09 10.13 -0.25
C LEU A 88 20.79 10.66 -1.51
N GLN A 89 22.07 11.00 -1.43
CA GLN A 89 22.86 11.42 -2.58
C GLN A 89 22.98 10.31 -3.64
N GLN A 90 23.24 9.06 -3.22
CA GLN A 90 23.31 7.93 -4.15
C GLN A 90 21.99 7.76 -4.89
N TRP A 91 20.86 7.85 -4.18
CA TRP A 91 19.53 7.80 -4.77
C TRP A 91 19.28 8.96 -5.75
N VAL A 92 19.68 10.19 -5.42
CA VAL A 92 19.59 11.34 -6.33
C VAL A 92 20.42 11.10 -7.61
N GLU A 93 21.59 10.47 -7.49
CA GLU A 93 22.44 10.16 -8.64
C GLU A 93 21.86 9.04 -9.51
N SER A 94 21.45 7.93 -8.90
CA SER A 94 21.00 6.73 -9.61
C SER A 94 19.58 6.86 -10.16
N ASP A 95 18.65 7.28 -9.31
CA ASP A 95 17.22 7.15 -9.56
C ASP A 95 16.65 8.44 -10.14
N LEU A 96 17.20 9.61 -9.78
CA LEU A 96 16.83 10.88 -10.42
C LEU A 96 17.70 11.23 -11.63
N GLY A 97 18.81 10.50 -11.85
CA GLY A 97 19.73 10.74 -12.96
C GLY A 97 20.34 12.14 -12.97
N ARG A 98 20.49 12.78 -11.80
CA ARG A 98 20.95 14.16 -11.69
C ARG A 98 22.48 14.19 -11.59
N LEU A 99 23.13 14.71 -12.64
CA LEU A 99 24.54 15.09 -12.57
C LEU A 99 24.72 16.17 -11.48
N GLY A 100 25.76 16.02 -10.65
CA GLY A 100 25.97 16.90 -9.49
C GLY A 100 25.06 16.57 -8.30
N ALA A 101 24.78 15.29 -8.08
CA ALA A 101 23.90 14.81 -7.01
C ALA A 101 24.24 15.39 -5.63
N TYR A 102 25.52 15.60 -5.30
CA TYR A 102 25.93 16.23 -4.04
C TYR A 102 25.35 17.64 -3.86
N ASP A 103 25.57 18.53 -4.84
CA ASP A 103 25.11 19.93 -4.79
C ASP A 103 23.58 20.01 -4.88
N TYR A 104 22.97 19.15 -5.71
CA TYR A 104 21.51 19.04 -5.78
C TYR A 104 20.93 18.60 -4.43
N THR A 105 21.52 17.59 -3.79
CA THR A 105 21.02 17.05 -2.53
C THR A 105 21.11 18.12 -1.42
N LEU A 106 22.25 18.82 -1.32
CA LEU A 106 22.46 19.88 -0.31
C LEU A 106 21.47 21.04 -0.45
N ARG A 107 21.12 21.38 -1.69
CA ARG A 107 20.24 22.53 -1.97
C ARG A 107 18.77 22.21 -1.83
N ASN A 108 18.39 20.96 -2.08
CA ASN A 108 16.99 20.58 -2.24
C ASN A 108 16.48 19.69 -1.11
N PHE A 109 17.34 19.16 -0.24
CA PHE A 109 16.91 18.31 0.86
C PHE A 109 17.51 18.76 2.19
N ASP A 110 16.66 18.76 3.21
CA ASP A 110 17.07 18.67 4.61
C ASP A 110 16.87 17.23 5.08
N ASN A 111 17.79 16.72 5.89
CA ASN A 111 17.79 15.34 6.37
C ASN A 111 18.31 15.28 7.80
N ASP A 112 17.42 15.00 8.74
CA ASP A 112 17.74 14.88 10.18
C ASP A 112 18.09 13.43 10.59
N GLY A 113 18.20 12.52 9.63
CA GLY A 113 18.44 11.07 9.82
C GLY A 113 17.16 10.26 10.06
N SER A 114 16.02 10.92 10.31
CA SER A 114 14.71 10.28 10.49
C SER A 114 13.69 10.75 9.46
N ASN A 115 13.77 12.01 9.03
CA ASN A 115 12.92 12.68 8.07
C ASN A 115 13.76 13.20 6.91
N ILE A 116 13.20 13.11 5.71
CA ILE A 116 13.77 13.73 4.52
C ILE A 116 12.80 14.80 4.06
N ILE A 117 13.22 16.05 4.05
CA ILE A 117 12.39 17.19 3.68
C ILE A 117 12.88 17.72 2.35
N TYR A 118 12.04 17.66 1.31
CA TYR A 118 12.33 18.36 0.06
C TYR A 118 11.99 19.84 0.21
N LEU A 119 12.98 20.70 -0.05
CA LEU A 119 12.91 22.15 0.17
C LEU A 119 12.23 22.91 -0.97
N GLY A 120 11.99 22.26 -2.11
CA GLY A 120 11.29 22.87 -3.24
C GLY A 120 9.76 22.81 -3.10
N ASP A 121 9.07 23.75 -3.74
CA ASP A 121 7.60 23.80 -3.75
C ASP A 121 6.94 22.63 -4.48
N ARG A 122 7.67 21.99 -5.40
CA ARG A 122 7.18 20.90 -6.23
C ARG A 122 8.27 19.88 -6.47
N PHE A 123 8.03 18.66 -6.01
CA PHE A 123 8.89 17.54 -6.35
C PHE A 123 8.35 16.82 -7.59
N ASP A 124 8.85 17.22 -8.76
CA ASP A 124 8.49 16.61 -10.04
C ASP A 124 9.38 15.38 -10.31
N LEU A 125 8.76 14.19 -10.26
CA LEU A 125 9.39 12.91 -10.52
C LEU A 125 8.86 12.25 -11.80
N LYS A 126 8.21 13.03 -12.67
CA LYS A 126 7.58 12.48 -13.86
C LYS A 126 8.62 11.85 -14.79
N ARG A 127 8.33 10.65 -15.29
CA ARG A 127 9.19 9.87 -16.21
C ARG A 127 10.61 9.64 -15.68
N THR A 128 10.79 9.65 -14.36
CA THR A 128 12.07 9.30 -13.75
C THR A 128 12.21 7.78 -13.65
N PRO A 129 13.44 7.23 -13.72
CA PRO A 129 13.68 5.78 -13.57
C PRO A 129 13.60 5.32 -12.10
N ILE A 130 13.01 6.12 -11.21
CA ILE A 130 12.94 5.82 -9.77
C ILE A 130 12.38 4.42 -9.52
N THR A 131 13.07 3.70 -8.66
CA THR A 131 12.67 2.37 -8.21
C THR A 131 12.12 2.40 -6.79
N THR A 132 12.61 3.37 -6.01
CA THR A 132 12.27 3.56 -4.59
C THR A 132 12.15 5.04 -4.26
N LEU A 133 11.53 5.34 -3.12
CA LEU A 133 11.49 6.67 -2.52
C LEU A 133 12.04 6.59 -1.09
N PRO A 134 12.58 7.70 -0.55
CA PRO A 134 12.90 7.78 0.86
C PRO A 134 11.65 7.61 1.74
N PRO A 135 11.73 6.86 2.86
CA PRO A 135 10.70 6.85 3.88
C PRO A 135 10.66 8.21 4.59
N ASN A 136 9.54 8.52 5.25
CA ASN A 136 9.36 9.78 5.97
C ASN A 136 9.68 11.02 5.11
N LEU A 137 9.29 10.99 3.83
CA LEU A 137 9.49 12.09 2.89
C LEU A 137 8.44 13.18 3.13
N HIS A 138 8.90 14.41 3.39
CA HIS A 138 8.07 15.60 3.55
C HIS A 138 8.22 16.50 2.32
N VAL A 139 7.12 16.82 1.66
CA VAL A 139 7.07 17.60 0.41
C VAL A 139 5.87 18.56 0.40
N ILE A 140 5.91 19.59 -0.43
CA ILE A 140 4.74 20.45 -0.67
C ILE A 140 3.81 19.80 -1.69
N ASP A 141 4.31 19.56 -2.90
CA ASP A 141 3.66 18.69 -3.89
C ASP A 141 4.63 17.59 -4.34
N ILE A 142 4.08 16.45 -4.77
CA ILE A 142 4.83 15.41 -5.47
C ILE A 142 4.06 14.86 -6.66
N PHE A 143 4.77 14.68 -7.77
CA PHE A 143 4.22 14.19 -9.03
C PHE A 143 4.95 12.92 -9.46
N LEU A 144 4.30 11.78 -9.27
CA LEU A 144 4.75 10.43 -9.63
C LEU A 144 3.98 9.98 -10.88
N GLU A 145 4.33 10.54 -12.03
CA GLU A 145 3.69 10.18 -13.31
C GLU A 145 4.65 9.44 -14.22
N ASP A 146 4.20 8.35 -14.84
CA ASP A 146 5.01 7.53 -15.75
C ASP A 146 6.28 6.93 -15.09
N CYS A 147 6.25 6.69 -13.78
CA CYS A 147 7.35 6.04 -13.04
C CYS A 147 7.28 4.51 -13.24
N ALA A 148 7.77 4.04 -14.39
CA ALA A 148 7.59 2.65 -14.84
C ALA A 148 8.20 1.56 -13.92
N GLN A 149 9.16 1.93 -13.07
CA GLN A 149 9.89 0.98 -12.20
C GLN A 149 9.49 1.08 -10.73
N LEU A 150 8.74 2.11 -10.33
CA LEU A 150 8.35 2.32 -8.94
C LEU A 150 7.35 1.24 -8.51
N SER A 151 7.70 0.49 -7.47
CA SER A 151 6.89 -0.64 -6.98
C SER A 151 6.19 -0.39 -5.64
N LYS A 152 6.71 0.55 -4.84
CA LYS A 152 6.21 0.90 -3.51
C LYS A 152 6.37 2.40 -3.25
N ILE A 153 5.34 3.01 -2.68
CA ILE A 153 5.47 4.27 -1.95
C ILE A 153 5.69 3.91 -0.47
N PRO A 154 6.80 4.34 0.16
CA PRO A 154 7.10 4.00 1.55
C PRO A 154 6.17 4.72 2.52
N SER A 155 6.08 4.20 3.74
CA SER A 155 5.30 4.81 4.82
C SER A 155 5.95 6.09 5.38
N GLY A 156 5.12 6.91 6.01
CA GLY A 156 5.52 8.14 6.68
C GLY A 156 5.59 9.36 5.77
N MET A 157 5.15 9.26 4.51
CA MET A 157 5.15 10.39 3.59
C MET A 157 4.14 11.45 4.05
N SER A 158 4.58 12.70 4.10
CA SER A 158 3.75 13.85 4.48
C SER A 158 3.75 14.89 3.36
N VAL A 159 2.57 15.25 2.88
CA VAL A 159 2.39 16.11 1.69
C VAL A 159 1.44 17.25 2.01
N LYS A 160 1.92 18.49 1.87
CA LYS A 160 1.12 19.67 2.28
C LYS A 160 -0.01 20.01 1.33
N ARG A 161 0.15 19.78 0.02
CA ARG A 161 -0.81 20.26 -0.98
C ARG A 161 -1.35 19.13 -1.86
N ALA A 162 -0.52 18.48 -2.66
CA ALA A 162 -1.05 17.43 -3.54
C ALA A 162 -0.07 16.31 -3.84
N ILE A 163 -0.62 15.09 -3.96
CA ILE A 163 0.04 13.95 -4.58
C ILE A 163 -0.66 13.65 -5.90
N VAL A 164 0.10 13.55 -6.99
CA VAL A 164 -0.38 12.98 -8.24
C VAL A 164 0.38 11.68 -8.51
N ILE A 165 -0.36 10.57 -8.61
CA ILE A 165 0.19 9.26 -8.96
C ILE A 165 -0.51 8.79 -10.23
N SER A 166 0.23 8.67 -11.33
CA SER A 166 -0.34 8.20 -12.57
C SER A 166 0.57 7.34 -13.41
N ASN A 167 0.02 6.32 -14.08
CA ASN A 167 0.76 5.47 -15.01
C ASN A 167 2.02 4.84 -14.37
N CYS A 168 1.89 4.35 -13.15
CA CYS A 168 2.94 3.61 -12.44
C CYS A 168 2.58 2.12 -12.44
N PRO A 169 2.78 1.40 -13.55
CA PRO A 169 2.23 0.04 -13.75
C PRO A 169 2.80 -1.00 -12.80
N LYS A 170 3.97 -0.76 -12.19
CA LYS A 170 4.57 -1.69 -11.22
C LYS A 170 4.22 -1.37 -9.77
N LEU A 171 3.53 -0.25 -9.52
CA LEU A 171 3.20 0.18 -8.17
C LEU A 171 2.17 -0.78 -7.58
N LYS A 172 2.57 -1.49 -6.53
CA LYS A 172 1.73 -2.48 -5.84
C LYS A 172 1.30 -2.03 -4.46
N PHE A 173 2.10 -1.19 -3.81
CA PHE A 173 1.94 -0.82 -2.41
C PHE A 173 2.01 0.70 -2.24
N ILE A 174 0.99 1.27 -1.61
CA ILE A 174 0.99 2.64 -1.14
C ILE A 174 1.00 2.59 0.38
N GLY A 175 2.16 2.88 0.98
CA GLY A 175 2.34 2.95 2.44
C GLY A 175 1.56 4.10 3.08
N GLN A 176 1.73 4.27 4.39
CA GLN A 176 1.02 5.31 5.13
C GLN A 176 1.41 6.70 4.60
N ILE A 177 0.42 7.43 4.07
CA ILE A 177 0.57 8.81 3.60
C ILE A 177 -0.32 9.77 4.39
N ASN A 178 0.17 10.97 4.66
CA ASN A 178 -0.61 12.06 5.24
C ASN A 178 -0.63 13.23 4.24
N VAL A 179 -1.81 13.53 3.71
CA VAL A 179 -2.00 14.56 2.69
C VAL A 179 -2.93 15.64 3.22
N ASP A 180 -2.41 16.85 3.39
CA ASP A 180 -3.20 17.99 3.86
C ASP A 180 -4.13 18.56 2.78
N GLY A 181 -3.87 18.28 1.50
CA GLY A 181 -4.74 18.60 0.39
C GLY A 181 -5.21 17.36 -0.37
N ASP A 182 -4.97 17.33 -1.69
CA ASP A 182 -5.63 16.40 -2.61
C ASP A 182 -4.73 15.23 -3.04
N LEU A 183 -5.36 14.09 -3.32
CA LEU A 183 -4.69 12.90 -3.86
C LEU A 183 -5.32 12.52 -5.20
N HIS A 184 -4.50 12.41 -6.24
CA HIS A 184 -4.94 11.98 -7.57
C HIS A 184 -4.38 10.60 -7.90
N LEU A 185 -5.27 9.64 -8.17
CA LEU A 185 -4.93 8.26 -8.54
C LEU A 185 -5.45 7.96 -9.94
N ASN A 186 -4.55 7.70 -10.89
CA ASN A 186 -4.93 7.45 -12.28
C ASN A 186 -4.09 6.35 -12.94
N ASN A 187 -4.73 5.31 -13.43
CA ASN A 187 -4.13 4.22 -14.17
C ASN A 187 -3.04 3.49 -13.36
N LEU A 188 -3.49 2.81 -12.31
CA LEU A 188 -2.68 2.08 -11.34
C LEU A 188 -3.17 0.62 -11.22
N PRO A 189 -3.15 -0.18 -12.30
CA PRO A 189 -3.84 -1.47 -12.38
C PRO A 189 -3.38 -2.50 -11.35
N ASP A 190 -2.13 -2.42 -10.93
CA ASP A 190 -1.49 -3.45 -10.10
C ASP A 190 -1.43 -3.09 -8.61
N VAL A 191 -2.04 -1.97 -8.19
CA VAL A 191 -2.07 -1.59 -6.76
C VAL A 191 -2.92 -2.58 -5.99
N LYS A 192 -2.29 -3.28 -5.05
CA LYS A 192 -2.93 -4.31 -4.21
C LYS A 192 -3.23 -3.83 -2.81
N PHE A 193 -2.45 -2.84 -2.35
CA PHE A 193 -2.49 -2.38 -0.98
C PHE A 193 -2.38 -0.85 -0.92
N PHE A 194 -3.28 -0.27 -0.14
CA PHE A 194 -3.23 1.11 0.30
C PHE A 194 -3.31 1.08 1.83
N ASN A 195 -2.39 1.74 2.54
CA ASN A 195 -2.40 1.72 4.00
C ASN A 195 -3.60 2.52 4.52
N ASP A 196 -4.45 1.87 5.32
CA ASP A 196 -5.70 2.46 5.81
C ASP A 196 -5.51 3.47 6.94
N ASP A 197 -4.34 3.57 7.56
CA ASP A 197 -3.93 4.65 8.46
C ASP A 197 -3.47 5.93 7.75
N SER A 198 -3.55 5.94 6.42
CA SER A 198 -3.36 7.17 5.65
C SER A 198 -4.49 8.17 5.89
N THR A 199 -4.15 9.45 5.80
CA THR A 199 -5.12 10.55 5.87
C THR A 199 -5.03 11.44 4.65
N VAL A 200 -6.18 11.87 4.12
CA VAL A 200 -6.27 12.85 3.03
C VAL A 200 -7.33 13.87 3.42
N LYS A 201 -6.92 15.06 3.86
CA LYS A 201 -7.86 16.09 4.33
C LYS A 201 -8.69 16.68 3.18
N GLY A 202 -8.13 16.74 1.98
CA GLY A 202 -8.81 17.22 0.78
C GLY A 202 -9.60 16.12 0.07
N ILE A 203 -9.57 16.18 -1.26
CA ILE A 203 -10.32 15.31 -2.15
C ILE A 203 -9.41 14.23 -2.73
N VAL A 204 -9.86 12.99 -2.70
CA VAL A 204 -9.28 11.90 -3.47
C VAL A 204 -9.97 11.83 -4.83
N TYR A 205 -9.23 12.10 -5.88
CA TYR A 205 -9.66 11.95 -7.26
C TYR A 205 -9.23 10.60 -7.80
N ILE A 206 -10.19 9.75 -8.12
CA ILE A 206 -9.96 8.44 -8.73
C ILE A 206 -10.36 8.54 -10.20
N TYR A 207 -9.42 8.24 -11.09
CA TYR A 207 -9.64 8.27 -12.54
C TYR A 207 -9.69 6.83 -13.08
N SER A 208 -9.09 6.57 -14.24
CA SER A 208 -9.19 5.29 -14.92
C SER A 208 -8.36 4.21 -14.23
N ASN A 209 -8.79 2.94 -14.34
CA ASN A 209 -7.96 1.76 -14.06
C ASN A 209 -7.27 1.78 -12.68
N VAL A 210 -8.04 2.07 -11.63
CA VAL A 210 -7.68 1.84 -10.23
C VAL A 210 -8.49 0.62 -9.75
N PRO A 211 -7.90 -0.39 -9.10
CA PRO A 211 -8.61 -1.61 -8.71
C PRO A 211 -9.79 -1.35 -7.77
N GLN A 212 -10.91 -2.03 -7.99
CA GLN A 212 -12.14 -1.85 -7.21
C GLN A 212 -11.90 -2.03 -5.71
N LYS A 213 -11.07 -3.00 -5.31
CA LYS A 213 -10.70 -3.23 -3.90
C LYS A 213 -10.09 -1.97 -3.25
N ILE A 214 -9.27 -1.22 -4.00
CA ILE A 214 -8.68 0.03 -3.52
C ILE A 214 -9.75 1.12 -3.43
N THR A 215 -10.65 1.23 -4.41
CA THR A 215 -11.77 2.17 -4.36
C THR A 215 -12.69 1.90 -3.16
N ASP A 216 -13.04 0.63 -2.90
CA ASP A 216 -13.86 0.23 -1.75
C ASP A 216 -13.18 0.58 -0.41
N GLN A 217 -11.86 0.39 -0.34
CA GLN A 217 -11.05 0.77 0.81
C GLN A 217 -11.06 2.28 1.04
N LEU A 218 -10.89 3.08 -0.01
CA LEU A 218 -10.96 4.55 0.09
C LEU A 218 -12.36 5.00 0.53
N ASP A 219 -13.43 4.39 0.03
CA ASP A 219 -14.81 4.67 0.47
C ASP A 219 -14.99 4.39 1.98
N TYR A 220 -14.39 3.32 2.51
CA TYR A 220 -14.39 3.05 3.94
C TYR A 220 -13.60 4.10 4.73
N MET A 221 -12.43 4.50 4.24
CA MET A 221 -11.61 5.56 4.83
C MET A 221 -12.33 6.91 4.84
N GLN A 222 -13.13 7.22 3.82
CA GLN A 222 -13.98 8.40 3.81
C GLN A 222 -15.08 8.32 4.88
N LYS A 223 -15.77 7.18 5.00
CA LYS A 223 -16.82 6.97 6.02
C LYS A 223 -16.29 7.05 7.46
N THR A 224 -15.02 6.71 7.67
CA THR A 224 -14.34 6.79 8.97
C THR A 224 -13.67 8.14 9.23
N GLY A 225 -13.82 9.10 8.31
CA GLY A 225 -13.30 10.47 8.47
C GLY A 225 -11.80 10.64 8.20
N LYS A 226 -11.14 9.62 7.65
CA LYS A 226 -9.72 9.69 7.24
C LYS A 226 -9.55 10.42 5.88
N ILE A 227 -10.59 10.45 5.05
CA ILE A 227 -10.62 11.14 3.76
C ILE A 227 -11.73 12.20 3.75
N GLY A 228 -11.43 13.41 3.28
CA GLY A 228 -12.41 14.51 3.17
C GLY A 228 -13.54 14.21 2.18
N ALA A 229 -13.20 13.92 0.93
CA ALA A 229 -14.17 13.50 -0.09
C ALA A 229 -13.54 12.62 -1.17
N ILE A 230 -14.37 11.88 -1.91
CA ILE A 230 -13.95 11.09 -3.07
C ILE A 230 -14.72 11.55 -4.31
N ILE A 231 -13.99 11.75 -5.41
CA ILE A 231 -14.57 12.02 -6.73
C ILE A 231 -14.02 11.00 -7.72
N MET A 232 -14.92 10.14 -8.22
CA MET A 232 -14.62 9.23 -9.32
C MET A 232 -14.89 9.91 -10.65
N ARG A 233 -13.88 9.99 -11.52
CA ARG A 233 -14.00 10.51 -12.89
C ARG A 233 -13.81 9.36 -13.88
N ASN A 234 -14.94 8.81 -14.33
CA ASN A 234 -14.94 7.84 -15.42
C ASN A 234 -14.51 8.56 -16.71
N GLN A 235 -13.44 8.09 -17.35
CA GLN A 235 -13.17 8.44 -18.75
C GLN A 235 -13.91 7.44 -19.64
N HIS A 236 -14.75 7.97 -20.52
CA HIS A 236 -15.41 7.25 -21.61
C HIS A 236 -14.38 6.62 -22.57
#